data_AF-A0A2P4QCC4-F1
#
_entry.id   AF-A0A2P4QCC4-F1
#
_cell.length_a   1.000
_cell.length_b   1.000
_cell.length_c   1.000
_cell.angle_alpha   90.00
_cell.angle_beta   90.00
_cell.angle_gamma   90.00
#
_symmetry.space_group_name_H-M   'P 1'
#
loop_
_entity.id
_entity.type
_entity.pdbx_description
1 polymer ?
#
loop_
_entity_poly.entity_id
_entity_poly.type
_entity_poly.pdbx_seq_one_letter_code
_entity_poly.pdbx_strand_id
1 'polypeptide(L)'
;YKMALAGYYMKGPKENCKEAMSWYKKAEKLGSLEAKLCLGYMHSIGKLFFDPTRAKGLFKDVINKLEYPKNDEEKELSRIAMRNMASIYHNSHLIRPLEVNNLTKVKKLSDLKLNNLAKIKLKRAFKWYKKSFDLYDSQSAYNLGLLYESDDGIKKDEKQAEYYFRKAIEFSNNNDIFAKKKLGNILFNKEDENEKDEGLRLLMEVESTQ
;
A
#
# COMPACT_ATOMS: atom_id res chain seq x y z
N TYR A 1 21.61 -13.49 8.60
CA TYR A 1 22.73 -12.51 8.70
C TYR A 1 22.71 -11.46 7.58
N LYS A 2 22.84 -11.81 6.28
CA LYS A 2 22.95 -10.82 5.18
C LYS A 2 21.71 -9.95 4.93
N MET A 3 20.49 -10.45 5.17
CA MET A 3 19.26 -9.66 5.00
C MET A 3 19.01 -8.64 6.11
N ALA A 4 19.28 -8.99 7.38
CA ALA A 4 19.22 -8.03 8.49
C ALA A 4 20.21 -6.87 8.24
N LEU A 5 21.38 -7.18 7.68
CA LEU A 5 22.38 -6.19 7.26
C LEU A 5 21.89 -5.32 6.08
N ALA A 6 21.25 -5.91 5.06
CA ALA A 6 20.66 -5.14 3.95
C ALA A 6 19.48 -4.25 4.41
N GLY A 7 18.66 -4.73 5.35
CA GLY A 7 17.62 -3.95 6.03
C GLY A 7 18.21 -2.79 6.84
N TYR A 8 19.31 -3.04 7.56
CA TYR A 8 20.09 -2.00 8.23
C TYR A 8 20.60 -0.94 7.26
N TYR A 9 21.12 -1.29 6.08
CA TYR A 9 21.51 -0.29 5.09
C TYR A 9 20.34 0.46 4.46
N MET A 10 19.12 -0.08 4.53
CA MET A 10 17.93 0.56 3.96
C MET A 10 17.22 1.52 4.92
N LYS A 11 17.38 1.33 6.24
CA LYS A 11 16.66 2.06 7.32
C LYS A 11 17.54 2.48 8.50
N GLY A 12 18.83 2.18 8.48
CA GLY A 12 19.78 2.48 9.54
C GLY A 12 20.30 3.92 9.48
N PRO A 13 21.08 4.35 10.49
CA PRO A 13 21.52 5.74 10.65
C PRO A 13 22.40 6.24 9.51
N LYS A 14 23.00 5.33 8.72
CA LYS A 14 23.66 5.61 7.44
C LYS A 14 22.97 4.82 6.34
N GLU A 15 21.90 5.39 5.80
CA GLU A 15 21.17 4.80 4.69
C GLU A 15 22.05 4.69 3.44
N ASN A 16 22.25 3.46 2.94
CA ASN A 16 22.99 3.17 1.71
C ASN A 16 22.19 2.24 0.78
N CYS A 17 21.37 2.84 -0.06
CA CYS A 17 20.49 2.13 -0.98
C CYS A 17 21.25 1.31 -2.03
N LYS A 18 22.40 1.78 -2.52
CA LYS A 18 23.19 1.08 -3.54
C LYS A 18 23.73 -0.25 -3.01
N GLU A 19 24.26 -0.22 -1.80
CA GLU A 19 24.78 -1.41 -1.13
C GLU A 19 23.65 -2.38 -0.76
N ALA A 20 22.55 -1.88 -0.19
CA ALA A 20 21.37 -2.69 0.10
C ALA A 20 20.85 -3.41 -1.16
N MET A 21 20.73 -2.69 -2.28
CA MET A 21 20.32 -3.25 -3.57
C MET A 21 21.25 -4.37 -4.04
N SER A 22 22.57 -4.22 -3.87
CA SER A 22 23.56 -5.25 -4.24
C SER A 22 23.37 -6.52 -3.43
N TRP A 23 23.15 -6.39 -2.11
CA TRP A 23 22.88 -7.51 -1.23
C TRP A 23 21.56 -8.21 -1.56
N TYR A 24 20.49 -7.45 -1.79
CA TYR A 24 19.21 -8.05 -2.17
C TYR A 24 19.29 -8.75 -3.53
N LYS A 25 20.00 -8.21 -4.53
CA LYS A 25 20.22 -8.90 -5.82
C LYS A 25 20.93 -10.24 -5.65
N LYS A 26 21.92 -10.33 -4.74
CA LYS A 26 22.59 -11.61 -4.43
C LYS A 26 21.61 -12.59 -3.76
N ALA A 27 20.82 -12.13 -2.80
CA ALA A 27 19.83 -12.96 -2.10
C ALA A 27 18.66 -13.39 -3.00
N GLU A 28 18.22 -12.53 -3.93
CA GLU A 28 17.21 -12.83 -4.94
C GLU A 28 17.65 -14.01 -5.82
N LYS A 29 18.91 -14.02 -6.27
CA LYS A 29 19.50 -15.12 -7.05
C LYS A 29 19.52 -16.45 -6.27
N LEU A 30 19.57 -16.37 -4.94
CA LEU A 30 19.46 -17.54 -4.05
C LEU A 30 18.01 -17.90 -3.72
N GLY A 31 17.02 -17.18 -4.25
CA GLY A 31 15.60 -17.49 -4.13
C GLY A 31 14.88 -16.84 -2.94
N SER A 32 15.51 -15.95 -2.18
CA SER A 32 14.88 -15.28 -1.03
C SER A 32 13.68 -14.43 -1.45
N LEU A 33 12.55 -14.63 -0.77
CA LEU A 33 11.29 -13.93 -1.04
C LEU A 33 11.32 -12.52 -0.47
N GLU A 34 11.94 -12.33 0.68
CA GLU A 34 12.13 -11.05 1.34
C GLU A 34 13.02 -10.14 0.50
N ALA A 35 14.09 -10.69 -0.08
CA ALA A 35 14.93 -9.96 -1.02
C ALA A 35 14.14 -9.50 -2.25
N LYS A 36 13.23 -10.34 -2.77
CA LYS A 36 12.30 -9.95 -3.84
C LYS A 36 11.37 -8.82 -3.41
N LEU A 37 10.82 -8.88 -2.19
CA LEU A 37 9.97 -7.81 -1.63
C LEU A 37 10.73 -6.49 -1.52
N CYS A 38 11.95 -6.51 -0.97
CA CYS A 38 12.76 -5.31 -0.79
C CYS A 38 13.16 -4.71 -2.15
N LEU A 39 13.64 -5.52 -3.10
CA LEU A 39 13.96 -5.07 -4.46
C LEU A 39 12.72 -4.52 -5.17
N GLY A 40 11.60 -5.22 -5.07
CA GLY A 40 10.34 -4.78 -5.67
C GLY A 40 9.90 -3.44 -5.10
N TYR A 41 10.01 -3.26 -3.78
CA TYR A 41 9.72 -1.98 -3.13
C TYR A 41 10.64 -0.88 -3.64
N MET A 42 11.96 -1.10 -3.67
CA MET A 42 12.94 -0.12 -4.17
C MET A 42 12.64 0.31 -5.62
N HIS A 43 12.27 -0.65 -6.48
CA HIS A 43 11.86 -0.39 -7.86
C HIS A 43 10.51 0.35 -7.94
N SER A 44 9.58 0.10 -7.02
CA SER A 44 8.26 0.73 -6.99
C SER A 44 8.28 2.20 -6.56
N ILE A 45 9.19 2.59 -5.66
CA ILE A 45 9.30 3.98 -5.17
C ILE A 45 10.38 4.77 -5.90
N GLY A 46 11.24 4.10 -6.68
CA GLY A 46 12.33 4.76 -7.39
C GLY A 46 13.50 5.16 -6.50
N LYS A 47 13.78 4.42 -5.42
CA LYS A 47 14.85 4.74 -4.45
C LYS A 47 16.24 4.89 -5.07
N LEU A 48 16.46 4.22 -6.21
CA LEU A 48 17.62 4.37 -7.08
C LEU A 48 17.19 4.55 -8.54
N PHE A 49 16.28 3.67 -8.97
CA PHE A 49 15.72 3.67 -10.30
C PHE A 49 14.28 3.16 -10.24
N PHE A 50 13.36 3.93 -10.80
CA PHE A 50 11.95 3.57 -10.85
C PHE A 50 11.70 2.55 -11.96
N ASP A 51 11.25 1.35 -11.58
CA ASP A 51 10.90 0.28 -12.52
C ASP A 51 9.67 -0.49 -12.02
N PRO A 52 8.46 0.03 -12.27
CA PRO A 52 7.24 -0.58 -11.78
C PRO A 52 6.97 -1.95 -12.43
N THR A 53 7.54 -2.22 -13.60
CA THR A 53 7.40 -3.52 -14.28
C THR A 53 8.19 -4.59 -13.55
N ARG A 54 9.46 -4.31 -13.24
CA ARG A 54 10.29 -5.21 -12.42
C ARG A 54 9.70 -5.41 -11.04
N ALA A 55 9.21 -4.33 -10.40
CA ALA A 55 8.57 -4.41 -9.09
C ALA A 55 7.36 -5.36 -9.10
N LYS A 56 6.45 -5.20 -10.08
CA LYS A 56 5.28 -6.08 -10.25
C LYS A 56 5.70 -7.54 -10.49
N GLY A 57 6.73 -7.79 -11.30
CA GLY A 57 7.26 -9.13 -11.51
C GLY A 57 7.73 -9.79 -10.21
N LEU A 58 8.54 -9.08 -9.42
CA LEU A 58 9.05 -9.58 -8.15
C LEU A 58 7.94 -9.87 -7.13
N PHE A 59 6.95 -8.99 -7.02
CA PHE A 59 5.80 -9.22 -6.13
C PHE A 59 4.93 -10.38 -6.60
N LYS A 60 4.69 -10.50 -7.91
CA LYS A 60 3.92 -11.62 -8.48
C LYS A 60 4.60 -12.95 -8.20
N ASP A 61 5.92 -13.02 -8.31
CA ASP A 61 6.68 -14.22 -7.98
C ASP A 61 6.48 -14.65 -6.52
N VAL A 62 6.51 -13.69 -5.58
CA VAL A 62 6.28 -13.96 -4.15
C VAL A 62 4.86 -14.45 -3.94
N ILE A 63 3.86 -13.75 -4.48
CA ILE A 63 2.44 -14.10 -4.37
C ILE A 63 2.15 -15.49 -4.92
N ASN A 64 2.73 -15.85 -6.08
CA ASN A 64 2.52 -17.16 -6.69
C ASN A 64 3.16 -18.28 -5.86
N LYS A 65 4.34 -18.05 -5.28
CA LYS A 65 5.00 -19.04 -4.42
C LYS A 65 4.27 -19.24 -3.10
N LEU A 66 3.60 -18.19 -2.61
CA LEU A 66 2.88 -18.17 -1.34
C LEU A 66 1.36 -18.10 -1.58
N GLU A 67 0.86 -18.78 -2.61
CA GLU A 67 -0.59 -18.80 -2.90
C GLU A 67 -1.39 -19.39 -1.72
N TYR A 68 -0.79 -20.36 -1.02
CA TYR A 68 -1.34 -21.01 0.17
C TYR A 68 -0.32 -20.95 1.32
N PRO A 69 -0.23 -19.80 2.03
CA PRO A 69 0.76 -19.61 3.09
C PRO A 69 0.45 -20.51 4.29
N LYS A 70 1.44 -21.28 4.75
CA LYS A 70 1.29 -22.34 5.76
C LYS A 70 1.53 -21.86 7.18
N ASN A 71 2.26 -20.77 7.35
CA ASN A 71 2.61 -20.18 8.63
C ASN A 71 2.47 -18.66 8.59
N ASP A 72 2.63 -18.01 9.73
CA ASP A 72 2.41 -16.57 9.84
C ASP A 72 3.49 -15.74 9.14
N GLU A 73 4.71 -16.26 9.00
CA GLU A 73 5.79 -15.63 8.22
C GLU A 73 5.45 -15.61 6.72
N GLU A 74 4.96 -16.70 6.15
CA GLU A 74 4.51 -16.75 4.75
C GLU A 74 3.29 -15.86 4.51
N LYS A 75 2.36 -15.80 5.47
CA LYS A 75 1.22 -14.86 5.41
C LYS A 75 1.72 -13.41 5.40
N GLU A 76 2.71 -13.10 6.23
CA GLU A 76 3.33 -11.77 6.29
C GLU A 76 3.92 -11.37 4.94
N LEU A 77 4.74 -12.23 4.35
CA LEU A 77 5.35 -11.96 3.06
C LEU A 77 4.31 -11.81 1.94
N SER A 78 3.27 -12.65 1.98
CA SER A 78 2.16 -12.62 1.01
C SER A 78 1.39 -11.30 1.08
N ARG A 79 0.98 -10.89 2.30
CA ARG A 79 0.21 -9.65 2.47
C ARG A 79 1.05 -8.41 2.12
N ILE A 80 2.34 -8.38 2.47
CA ILE A 80 3.25 -7.31 2.03
C ILE A 80 3.35 -7.27 0.50
N ALA A 81 3.51 -8.42 -0.17
CA ALA A 81 3.60 -8.47 -1.63
C ALA A 81 2.33 -7.93 -2.29
N MET A 82 1.15 -8.35 -1.80
CA MET A 82 -0.15 -7.93 -2.30
C MET A 82 -0.40 -6.44 -2.05
N ARG A 83 -0.11 -5.94 -0.85
CA ARG A 83 -0.18 -4.50 -0.53
C ARG A 83 0.73 -3.68 -1.43
N ASN A 84 1.99 -4.08 -1.60
CA ASN A 84 2.92 -3.32 -2.43
C ASN A 84 2.52 -3.36 -3.92
N MET A 85 1.99 -4.50 -4.39
CA MET A 85 1.38 -4.62 -5.72
C MET A 85 0.21 -3.65 -5.87
N ALA A 86 -0.67 -3.56 -4.86
CA ALA A 86 -1.77 -2.60 -4.83
C ALA A 86 -1.26 -1.16 -4.91
N SER A 87 -0.26 -0.80 -4.11
CA SER A 87 0.33 0.54 -4.07
C SER A 87 0.96 0.96 -5.40
N ILE A 88 1.51 0.04 -6.20
CA ILE A 88 1.95 0.38 -7.57
C ILE A 88 0.76 0.84 -8.42
N TYR A 89 -0.35 0.09 -8.40
CA TYR A 89 -1.54 0.50 -9.14
C TYR A 89 -2.17 1.77 -8.57
N HIS A 90 -2.22 1.88 -7.25
CA HIS A 90 -2.74 3.03 -6.54
C HIS A 90 -1.92 4.26 -6.89
N ASN A 91 -0.60 4.26 -6.69
CA ASN A 91 0.22 5.44 -6.93
C ASN A 91 0.47 5.74 -8.42
N SER A 92 0.20 4.81 -9.34
CA SER A 92 0.44 5.03 -10.77
C SER A 92 -0.47 6.07 -11.46
N HIS A 93 -1.39 6.71 -10.75
CA HIS A 93 -2.06 7.93 -11.22
C HIS A 93 -1.38 9.21 -10.70
N LEU A 94 -0.69 9.14 -9.55
CA LEU A 94 0.10 10.23 -8.94
C LEU A 94 1.54 10.27 -9.47
N ILE A 95 2.10 9.12 -9.87
CA ILE A 95 3.43 8.99 -10.46
C ILE A 95 3.38 9.46 -11.92
N ARG A 96 3.33 10.79 -12.05
CA ARG A 96 3.64 11.67 -13.19
C ARG A 96 2.91 11.41 -14.54
N PRO A 97 2.24 12.46 -15.07
CA PRO A 97 2.00 12.65 -16.50
C PRO A 97 3.27 12.72 -17.38
N LEU A 98 4.47 12.62 -16.79
CA LEU A 98 5.78 12.95 -17.38
C LEU A 98 6.69 11.73 -17.59
N GLU A 99 6.15 10.57 -17.96
CA GLU A 99 6.94 9.73 -18.87
C GLU A 99 7.01 10.51 -20.20
N VAL A 100 8.13 11.19 -20.45
CA VAL A 100 8.36 11.95 -21.69
C VAL A 100 8.15 11.06 -22.92
N ASN A 101 8.41 9.76 -22.81
CA ASN A 101 8.15 8.76 -23.84
C ASN A 101 6.65 8.45 -24.09
N ASN A 102 5.77 8.77 -23.13
CA ASN A 102 4.32 8.74 -23.31
C ASN A 102 3.77 10.08 -23.80
N LEU A 103 4.38 11.20 -23.40
CA LEU A 103 3.99 12.56 -23.86
C LEU A 103 4.36 12.80 -25.33
N THR A 104 5.50 12.28 -25.78
CA THR A 104 5.96 12.42 -27.17
C THR A 104 5.11 11.67 -28.20
N LYS A 105 4.15 10.84 -27.75
CA LYS A 105 3.15 10.16 -28.59
C LYS A 105 1.76 10.78 -28.56
N VAL A 106 1.52 11.83 -27.78
CA VAL A 106 0.22 12.49 -27.71
C VAL A 106 0.16 13.58 -28.79
N LYS A 107 -0.66 13.37 -29.81
CA LYS A 107 -0.86 14.32 -30.93
C LYS A 107 -2.32 14.81 -31.07
N LYS A 108 -3.29 14.32 -30.27
CA LYS A 108 -4.73 14.65 -30.39
C LYS A 108 -5.51 14.57 -29.07
N LEU A 109 -6.56 15.39 -28.98
CA LEU A 109 -7.66 15.56 -27.99
C LEU A 109 -8.38 14.28 -27.46
N SER A 110 -7.85 13.09 -27.72
CA SER A 110 -8.26 11.82 -27.11
C SER A 110 -7.80 11.64 -25.65
N ASP A 111 -7.22 12.69 -25.07
CA ASP A 111 -6.74 12.78 -23.68
C ASP A 111 -7.83 12.55 -22.62
N LEU A 112 -9.11 12.42 -23.02
CA LEU A 112 -10.22 11.87 -22.22
C LEU A 112 -10.06 10.39 -21.80
N LYS A 113 -9.09 9.63 -22.33
CA LYS A 113 -8.79 8.25 -21.90
C LYS A 113 -8.09 8.14 -20.53
N LEU A 114 -7.51 9.22 -20.01
CA LEU A 114 -6.76 9.23 -18.75
C LEU A 114 -7.62 8.95 -17.53
N ASN A 115 -8.82 9.53 -17.44
CA ASN A 115 -9.76 9.29 -16.34
C ASN A 115 -10.23 7.83 -16.30
N ASN A 116 -10.51 7.24 -17.47
CA ASN A 116 -10.89 5.82 -17.53
C ASN A 116 -9.72 4.91 -17.13
N LEU A 117 -8.49 5.26 -17.54
CA LEU A 117 -7.29 4.52 -17.15
C LEU A 117 -7.05 4.61 -15.63
N ALA A 118 -7.16 5.79 -15.02
CA ALA A 118 -7.03 5.97 -13.57
C ALA A 118 -8.04 5.09 -12.81
N LYS A 119 -9.32 5.11 -13.22
CA LYS A 119 -10.37 4.24 -12.66
C LYS A 119 -10.04 2.76 -12.77
N ILE A 120 -9.52 2.30 -13.92
CA ILE A 120 -9.09 0.91 -14.11
C ILE A 120 -7.94 0.55 -13.16
N LYS A 121 -6.96 1.44 -12.99
CA LYS A 121 -5.84 1.21 -12.08
C LYS A 121 -6.30 1.17 -10.62
N LEU A 122 -7.19 2.07 -10.19
CA LEU A 122 -7.77 2.05 -8.84
C LEU A 122 -8.58 0.79 -8.57
N LYS A 123 -9.37 0.30 -9.53
CA LYS A 123 -10.04 -1.01 -9.43
C LYS A 123 -9.06 -2.18 -9.28
N ARG A 124 -7.87 -2.10 -9.91
CA ARG A 124 -6.81 -3.10 -9.71
C ARG A 124 -6.17 -2.98 -8.33
N ALA A 125 -5.88 -1.76 -7.88
CA ALA A 125 -5.37 -1.50 -6.54
C ALA A 125 -6.34 -2.06 -5.48
N PHE A 126 -7.63 -1.76 -5.61
CA PHE A 126 -8.69 -2.27 -4.76
C PHE A 126 -8.66 -3.80 -4.63
N LYS A 127 -8.60 -4.53 -5.76
CA LYS A 127 -8.53 -6.00 -5.76
C LYS A 127 -7.31 -6.53 -4.99
N TRP A 128 -6.15 -5.89 -5.14
CA TRP A 128 -4.93 -6.30 -4.46
C TRP A 128 -4.95 -5.95 -2.98
N TYR A 129 -5.43 -4.76 -2.61
CA TYR A 129 -5.64 -4.41 -1.21
C TYR A 129 -6.63 -5.37 -0.56
N LYS A 130 -7.71 -5.77 -1.26
CA LYS A 130 -8.67 -6.72 -0.71
C LYS A 130 -8.04 -8.08 -0.38
N LYS A 131 -7.22 -8.62 -1.29
CA LYS A 131 -6.48 -9.88 -1.01
C LYS A 131 -5.52 -9.75 0.18
N SER A 132 -4.84 -8.62 0.31
CA SER A 132 -3.95 -8.34 1.45
C SER A 132 -4.74 -8.17 2.76
N PHE A 133 -5.88 -7.49 2.70
CA PHE A 133 -6.83 -7.32 3.80
C PHE A 133 -7.36 -8.66 4.31
N ASP A 134 -7.65 -9.60 3.42
CA ASP A 134 -8.11 -10.95 3.79
C ASP A 134 -7.02 -11.74 4.56
N LEU A 135 -5.77 -11.25 4.56
CA LEU A 135 -4.65 -11.71 5.38
C LEU A 135 -4.37 -10.77 6.58
N TYR A 136 -5.38 -10.04 7.05
CA TYR A 136 -5.32 -9.17 8.23
C TYR A 136 -4.28 -8.04 8.13
N ASP A 137 -4.00 -7.53 6.93
CA ASP A 137 -3.09 -6.38 6.75
C ASP A 137 -3.80 -5.05 7.07
N SER A 138 -3.42 -4.42 8.19
CA SER A 138 -3.99 -3.14 8.64
C SER A 138 -3.80 -2.02 7.63
N GLN A 139 -2.64 -1.94 6.97
CA GLN A 139 -2.36 -0.91 5.97
C GLN A 139 -3.28 -1.04 4.75
N SER A 140 -3.59 -2.26 4.33
CA SER A 140 -4.54 -2.49 3.23
C SER A 140 -5.96 -2.18 3.65
N ALA A 141 -6.36 -2.48 4.90
CA ALA A 141 -7.62 -2.04 5.46
C ALA A 141 -7.74 -0.51 5.39
N TYR A 142 -6.74 0.23 5.90
CA TYR A 142 -6.72 1.69 5.85
C TYR A 142 -6.82 2.23 4.41
N ASN A 143 -6.05 1.68 3.48
CA ASN A 143 -6.10 2.09 2.07
C ASN A 143 -7.45 1.79 1.39
N LEU A 144 -8.12 0.69 1.74
CA LEU A 144 -9.48 0.41 1.28
C LEU A 144 -10.47 1.45 1.82
N GLY A 145 -10.31 1.86 3.09
CA GLY A 145 -11.08 2.96 3.67
C GLY A 145 -10.95 4.25 2.85
N LEU A 146 -9.72 4.65 2.53
CA LEU A 146 -9.45 5.83 1.69
C LEU A 146 -10.06 5.71 0.28
N LEU A 147 -10.05 4.50 -0.32
CA LEU A 147 -10.67 4.27 -1.63
C LEU A 147 -12.20 4.42 -1.60
N TYR A 148 -12.85 4.19 -0.45
CA TYR A 148 -14.28 4.43 -0.29
C TYR A 148 -14.62 5.86 0.15
N GLU A 149 -13.66 6.60 0.69
CA GLU A 149 -13.82 8.05 0.91
C GLU A 149 -13.68 8.86 -0.39
N SER A 150 -12.87 8.37 -1.32
CA SER A 150 -12.60 9.01 -2.63
C SER A 150 -13.57 8.52 -3.70
N ASP A 151 -14.17 9.43 -4.48
CA ASP A 151 -15.07 9.08 -5.60
C ASP A 151 -14.30 8.84 -6.92
N ASP A 152 -13.00 8.56 -6.83
CA ASP A 152 -12.06 8.56 -7.96
C ASP A 152 -12.04 7.24 -8.76
N GLY A 153 -13.10 6.43 -8.68
CA GLY A 153 -13.24 5.21 -9.49
C GLY A 153 -13.74 3.99 -8.73
N ILE A 154 -13.73 4.07 -7.41
CA ILE A 154 -14.60 3.32 -6.51
C ILE A 154 -15.69 4.31 -6.09
N LYS A 155 -16.95 3.86 -6.05
CA LYS A 155 -18.06 4.72 -5.65
C LYS A 155 -17.88 5.08 -4.17
N LYS A 156 -17.95 6.36 -3.83
CA LYS A 156 -17.89 6.79 -2.44
C LYS A 156 -18.96 6.09 -1.59
N ASP A 157 -18.55 5.54 -0.46
CA ASP A 157 -19.42 4.88 0.51
C ASP A 157 -18.82 5.03 1.92
N GLU A 158 -19.39 5.95 2.70
CA GLU A 158 -18.89 6.28 4.03
C GLU A 158 -19.02 5.11 5.01
N LYS A 159 -20.05 4.27 4.88
CA LYS A 159 -20.23 3.09 5.74
C LYS A 159 -19.15 2.05 5.47
N GLN A 160 -18.78 1.87 4.21
CA GLN A 160 -17.65 1.00 3.85
C GLN A 160 -16.34 1.60 4.34
N ALA A 161 -16.13 2.91 4.18
CA ALA A 161 -14.93 3.58 4.69
C ALA A 161 -14.77 3.36 6.21
N GLU A 162 -15.84 3.58 6.97
CA GLU A 162 -15.88 3.32 8.41
C GLU A 162 -15.52 1.87 8.75
N TYR A 163 -16.15 0.90 8.07
CA TYR A 163 -15.86 -0.53 8.27
C TYR A 163 -14.36 -0.84 8.10
N TYR A 164 -13.75 -0.33 7.03
CA TYR A 164 -12.34 -0.57 6.75
C TYR A 164 -11.40 0.14 7.74
N PHE A 165 -11.74 1.35 8.20
CA PHE A 165 -10.94 2.02 9.24
C PHE A 165 -11.04 1.31 10.60
N ARG A 166 -12.23 0.84 11.00
CA ARG A 166 -12.38 -0.01 12.20
C ARG A 166 -11.49 -1.26 12.11
N LYS A 167 -11.48 -1.92 10.95
CA LYS A 167 -10.60 -3.08 10.73
C LYS A 167 -9.11 -2.75 10.69
N ALA A 168 -8.72 -1.57 10.20
CA ALA A 168 -7.32 -1.13 10.25
C ALA A 168 -6.83 -0.96 11.71
N ILE A 169 -7.67 -0.37 12.56
CA ILE A 169 -7.40 -0.22 14.00
C ILE A 169 -7.30 -1.60 14.67
N GLU A 170 -8.26 -2.49 14.41
CA GLU A 170 -8.26 -3.86 14.93
C GLU A 170 -6.98 -4.63 14.53
N PHE A 171 -6.66 -4.67 13.22
CA PHE A 171 -5.52 -5.43 12.70
C PHE A 171 -4.15 -4.84 13.10
N SER A 172 -4.11 -3.58 13.52
CA SER A 172 -2.90 -2.94 14.03
C SER A 172 -2.74 -3.06 15.56
N ASN A 173 -3.64 -3.80 16.23
CA ASN A 173 -3.74 -3.86 17.69
C ASN A 173 -3.86 -2.44 18.29
N ASN A 174 -4.76 -1.64 17.71
CA ASN A 174 -5.08 -0.28 18.15
C ASN A 174 -3.95 0.76 17.98
N ASN A 175 -2.97 0.49 17.11
CA ASN A 175 -1.80 1.36 16.89
C ASN A 175 -1.89 2.25 15.64
N ASP A 176 -2.88 2.07 14.77
CA ASP A 176 -3.03 2.87 13.54
C ASP A 176 -3.67 4.23 13.84
N ILE A 177 -2.82 5.21 14.16
CA ILE A 177 -3.18 6.60 14.47
C ILE A 177 -3.91 7.27 13.29
N PHE A 178 -3.55 6.94 12.04
CA PHE A 178 -4.19 7.52 10.86
C PHE A 178 -5.60 6.99 10.68
N ALA A 179 -5.80 5.68 10.86
CA ALA A 179 -7.13 5.07 10.85
C ALA A 179 -8.00 5.61 11.99
N LYS A 180 -7.45 5.77 13.21
CA LYS A 180 -8.16 6.41 14.34
C LYS A 180 -8.62 7.81 14.01
N LYS A 181 -7.75 8.65 13.43
CA LYS A 181 -8.09 10.01 13.04
C LYS A 181 -9.20 10.04 11.97
N LYS A 182 -9.11 9.15 10.97
CA LYS A 182 -10.11 9.04 9.90
C LYS A 182 -11.46 8.57 10.44
N LEU A 183 -11.47 7.51 11.24
CA LEU A 183 -12.68 7.01 11.89
C LEU A 183 -13.27 8.07 12.83
N GLY A 184 -12.44 8.73 13.63
CA GLY A 184 -12.87 9.78 14.56
C GLY A 184 -13.60 10.92 13.85
N ASN A 185 -13.06 11.38 12.72
CA ASN A 185 -13.72 12.40 11.89
C ASN A 185 -15.04 11.92 11.28
N ILE A 186 -15.13 10.66 10.84
CA ILE A 186 -16.38 10.10 10.30
C ILE A 186 -17.45 10.08 11.41
N LEU A 187 -17.11 9.52 12.57
CA LEU A 187 -18.04 9.36 13.68
C LEU A 187 -18.47 10.70 14.29
N PHE A 188 -17.57 11.67 14.38
CA PHE A 188 -17.87 13.02 14.86
C PHE A 188 -18.93 13.75 14.03
N ASN A 189 -19.04 13.42 12.74
CA ASN A 189 -20.01 14.02 11.83
C ASN A 189 -21.36 13.28 11.78
N LYS A 190 -21.52 12.17 12.51
CA LYS A 190 -22.79 11.43 12.56
C LYS A 190 -23.80 12.11 13.48
N GLU A 191 -25.07 11.79 13.32
CA GLU A 191 -26.13 12.34 14.17
C GLU A 191 -26.21 11.67 15.54
N ASP A 192 -25.81 10.40 15.65
CA ASP A 192 -25.83 9.63 16.91
C ASP A 192 -24.76 10.14 17.90
N GLU A 193 -25.21 10.56 19.09
CA GLU A 193 -24.32 11.12 20.11
C GLU A 193 -23.30 10.11 20.66
N ASN A 194 -23.63 8.82 20.74
CA ASN A 194 -22.67 7.82 21.21
C ASN A 194 -21.54 7.61 20.20
N GLU A 195 -21.88 7.64 18.90
CA GLU A 195 -20.89 7.59 17.83
C GLU A 195 -20.02 8.85 17.85
N LYS A 196 -20.59 10.05 18.05
CA LYS A 196 -19.78 11.28 18.21
C LYS A 196 -18.80 11.18 19.38
N ASP A 197 -19.25 10.69 20.53
CA ASP A 197 -18.41 10.50 21.72
C ASP A 197 -17.30 9.48 21.49
N GLU A 198 -17.57 8.42 20.72
CA GLU A 198 -16.52 7.50 20.25
C GLU A 198 -15.52 8.24 19.36
N GLY A 199 -16.01 9.04 18.41
CA GLY A 199 -15.18 9.82 17.50
C GLY A 199 -14.24 10.79 18.23
N LEU A 200 -14.76 11.51 19.23
CA LEU A 200 -13.98 12.41 20.08
C LEU A 200 -12.89 11.65 20.86
N ARG A 201 -13.22 10.51 21.45
CA ARG A 201 -12.25 9.67 22.17
C ARG A 201 -11.10 9.24 21.26
N LEU A 202 -11.41 8.77 20.05
CA LEU A 202 -10.40 8.38 19.06
C LEU A 202 -9.48 9.55 18.67
N LEU A 203 -10.03 10.76 18.53
CA LEU A 203 -9.24 11.96 18.21
C LEU A 203 -8.34 12.38 19.37
N MET A 204 -8.83 12.32 20.61
CA MET A 204 -8.03 12.62 21.81
C MET A 204 -6.86 11.63 22.00
N GLU A 205 -7.09 10.34 21.76
CA GLU A 205 -6.02 9.33 21.81
C GLU A 205 -4.88 9.66 20.83
N VAL A 206 -5.22 10.12 19.62
CA VAL A 206 -4.26 10.50 18.58
C VAL A 206 -3.41 11.72 19.00
N GLU A 207 -4.02 12.71 19.66
CA GLU A 207 -3.30 13.91 20.13
C GLU A 207 -2.36 13.59 21.28
N SER A 208 -2.73 12.67 22.17
CA SER A 208 -1.89 12.26 23.31
C SER A 208 -0.64 11.46 22.94
N THR A 209 -0.54 11.00 21.69
CA THR A 209 0.58 10.17 21.18
C THR A 209 1.61 10.95 20.35
N GLN A 210 1.44 12.27 20.15
CA GLN A 210 2.36 13.15 19.42
C GLN A 210 3.26 13.95 20.36
#